data_AF-A0A4P1KH82-F1
#
_entry.id   AF-A0A4P1KH82-F1
#
_cell.length_a   1.000
_cell.length_b   1.000
_cell.length_c   1.000
_cell.angle_alpha   90.00
_cell.angle_beta   90.00
_cell.angle_gamma   90.00
#
_symmetry.space_group_name_H-M   'P 1'
#
loop_
_entity.id
_entity.type
_entity.pdbx_description
1 polymer ?
#
loop_
_entity_poly.entity_id
_entity_poly.type
_entity_poly.pdbx_seq_one_letter_code
_entity_poly.pdbx_strand_id
1 'polypeptide(L)'
;MSQPPSKSASTGKKIETAIEKALDPLASALKRATQSATQAVAASPGKPGLMISPLAVPFPAIPPIGGVEIATARAGFYKHERDDLVVFRFPEGASCAGVFTRHKVGSAPVDWCKRHLDADKGGEGVKALVVNAGCANAFTGKAGADAARRTASEVAKRFDCRQRDVMLASTGVIGVVLDDKKITARLPEVEAGLKADAWAQAGLGIMTTDTFPKGSYAECEIEGRQGPYRRHRQGLGHDRAGHGDHVGLHRH
;
A
#
# COMPACT_ATOMS: atom_id res chain seq x y z
N MET A 1 -30.06 -41.92 -79.18
CA MET A 1 -29.59 -40.92 -78.20
C MET A 1 -30.30 -41.17 -76.89
N SER A 2 -29.63 -41.80 -75.92
CA SER A 2 -30.18 -42.11 -74.60
C SER A 2 -29.11 -41.79 -73.56
N GLN A 3 -29.41 -40.86 -72.65
CA GLN A 3 -28.66 -40.65 -71.41
C GLN A 3 -29.66 -40.63 -70.24
N PRO A 4 -29.34 -41.23 -69.09
CA PRO A 4 -30.14 -41.08 -67.87
C PRO A 4 -29.59 -39.92 -67.00
N PRO A 5 -30.43 -39.21 -66.22
CA PRO A 5 -29.93 -38.32 -65.19
C PRO A 5 -29.65 -39.05 -63.87
N SER A 6 -28.57 -38.60 -63.21
CA SER A 6 -27.94 -39.12 -62.01
C SER A 6 -28.46 -38.48 -60.72
N LYS A 7 -28.11 -39.14 -59.61
CA LYS A 7 -28.65 -39.04 -58.23
C LYS A 7 -28.29 -37.76 -57.46
N SER A 8 -29.18 -37.41 -56.53
CA SER A 8 -29.07 -36.34 -55.53
C SER A 8 -28.06 -36.63 -54.42
N ALA A 9 -27.12 -35.72 -54.20
CA ALA A 9 -26.27 -35.66 -53.00
C ALA A 9 -26.13 -34.20 -52.54
N SER A 10 -27.05 -33.70 -51.71
CA SER A 10 -26.93 -32.31 -51.19
C SER A 10 -27.34 -32.10 -49.72
N THR A 11 -27.68 -33.17 -48.97
CA THR A 11 -28.23 -33.02 -47.61
C THR A 11 -27.18 -33.16 -46.50
N GLY A 12 -26.15 -34.01 -46.66
CA GLY A 12 -25.13 -34.21 -45.60
C GLY A 12 -24.20 -33.02 -45.38
N LYS A 13 -23.80 -32.34 -46.46
CA LYS A 13 -22.81 -31.24 -46.39
C LYS A 13 -23.35 -29.99 -45.69
N LYS A 14 -24.67 -29.80 -45.63
CA LYS A 14 -25.30 -28.63 -44.97
C LYS A 14 -25.35 -28.76 -43.45
N ILE A 15 -25.43 -29.98 -42.92
CA ILE A 15 -25.53 -30.22 -41.47
C ILE A 15 -24.14 -30.10 -40.82
N GLU A 16 -23.09 -30.58 -41.49
CA GLU A 16 -21.70 -30.45 -41.05
C GLU A 16 -21.28 -28.97 -40.93
N THR A 17 -21.57 -28.15 -41.95
CA THR A 17 -21.23 -26.71 -41.92
C THR A 17 -22.05 -25.92 -40.90
N ALA A 18 -23.24 -26.40 -40.51
CA ALA A 18 -24.07 -25.76 -39.48
C ALA A 18 -23.54 -26.02 -38.05
N ILE A 19 -23.00 -27.22 -37.81
CA ILE A 19 -22.42 -27.60 -36.51
C ILE A 19 -21.09 -26.88 -36.28
N GLU A 20 -20.24 -26.77 -37.32
CA GLU A 20 -18.97 -26.04 -37.24
C GLU A 20 -19.18 -24.55 -36.88
N LYS A 21 -20.16 -23.92 -37.52
CA LYS A 21 -20.51 -22.50 -37.29
C LYS A 21 -21.14 -22.22 -35.92
N ALA A 22 -21.69 -23.24 -35.26
CA ALA A 22 -22.28 -23.13 -33.93
C ALA A 22 -21.25 -23.28 -32.79
N LEU A 23 -20.10 -23.91 -33.06
CA LEU A 23 -19.03 -24.12 -32.07
C LEU A 23 -18.00 -22.97 -32.03
N ASP A 24 -17.86 -22.22 -33.13
CA ASP A 24 -17.04 -21.02 -33.25
C ASP A 24 -17.27 -19.94 -32.17
N PRO A 25 -18.52 -19.58 -31.78
CA PRO A 25 -18.74 -18.57 -30.75
C PRO A 25 -18.29 -19.04 -29.36
N LEU A 26 -18.41 -20.33 -29.04
CA LEU A 26 -17.98 -20.90 -27.75
C LEU A 26 -16.45 -20.97 -27.67
N ALA A 27 -15.80 -21.39 -28.74
CA ALA A 27 -14.33 -21.38 -28.85
C ALA A 27 -13.76 -19.94 -28.75
N SER A 28 -14.43 -18.97 -29.40
CA SER A 28 -14.05 -17.55 -29.33
C SER A 28 -14.33 -16.91 -27.97
N ALA A 29 -15.32 -17.41 -27.22
CA ALA A 29 -15.61 -16.96 -25.85
C ALA A 29 -14.57 -17.51 -24.86
N LEU A 30 -14.20 -18.80 -24.97
CA LEU A 30 -13.15 -19.40 -24.15
C LEU A 30 -11.78 -18.75 -24.42
N LYS A 31 -11.46 -18.44 -25.68
CA LYS A 31 -10.22 -17.76 -26.06
C LYS A 31 -10.15 -16.33 -25.53
N ARG A 32 -11.29 -15.62 -25.47
CA ARG A 32 -11.39 -14.29 -24.82
C ARG A 32 -11.27 -14.37 -23.30
N ALA A 33 -11.87 -15.38 -22.67
CA ALA A 33 -11.79 -15.59 -21.22
C ALA A 33 -10.36 -15.97 -20.78
N THR A 34 -9.65 -16.79 -21.56
CA THR A 34 -8.24 -17.14 -21.30
C THR A 34 -7.27 -15.99 -21.60
N GLN A 35 -7.54 -15.12 -22.58
CA GLN A 35 -6.72 -13.92 -22.81
C GLN A 35 -6.91 -12.82 -21.77
N SER A 36 -8.08 -12.74 -21.12
CA SER A 36 -8.32 -11.76 -20.05
C SER A 36 -7.70 -12.16 -18.70
N ALA A 37 -7.44 -13.46 -18.48
CA ALA A 37 -6.88 -13.98 -17.23
C ALA A 37 -5.33 -13.91 -17.15
N THR A 38 -4.62 -13.66 -18.25
CA THR A 38 -3.13 -13.64 -18.28
C THR A 38 -2.50 -12.25 -18.33
N GLN A 39 -3.27 -11.17 -18.28
CA GLN A 39 -2.69 -9.84 -18.03
C GLN A 39 -2.45 -9.65 -16.53
N ALA A 40 -1.45 -10.37 -16.02
CA ALA A 40 -0.68 -9.89 -14.89
C ALA A 40 -0.13 -8.51 -15.29
N VAL A 41 -0.51 -7.49 -14.53
CA VAL A 41 -0.14 -6.09 -14.76
C VAL A 41 1.37 -5.95 -14.54
N ALA A 42 2.16 -6.28 -15.57
CA ALA A 42 3.58 -5.99 -15.63
C ALA A 42 3.72 -4.47 -15.75
N ALA A 43 4.10 -3.85 -14.64
CA ALA A 43 4.29 -2.43 -14.56
C ALA A 43 5.46 -1.99 -15.47
N SER A 44 5.22 -0.97 -16.29
CA SER A 44 6.20 -0.47 -17.25
C SER A 44 7.50 0.02 -16.57
N PRO A 45 8.67 -0.11 -17.22
CA PRO A 45 9.93 0.33 -16.65
C PRO A 45 9.94 1.84 -16.42
N GLY A 46 10.43 2.22 -15.25
CA GLY A 46 10.38 3.60 -14.78
C GLY A 46 11.43 4.53 -15.36
N LYS A 47 11.14 5.84 -15.30
CA LYS A 47 12.08 6.94 -15.56
C LYS A 47 13.24 6.86 -14.55
N PRO A 48 14.48 7.22 -14.94
CA PRO A 48 15.63 7.18 -14.04
C PRO A 48 15.41 8.04 -12.80
N GLY A 49 15.89 7.55 -11.64
CA GLY A 49 15.81 8.26 -10.36
C GLY A 49 16.57 9.59 -10.36
N LEU A 50 16.22 10.47 -9.41
CA LEU A 50 16.89 11.75 -9.20
C LEU A 50 18.37 11.56 -8.83
N MET A 51 19.25 12.47 -9.24
CA MET A 51 20.64 12.46 -8.80
C MET A 51 20.71 12.58 -7.28
N ILE A 52 21.53 11.73 -6.64
CA ILE A 52 21.69 11.71 -5.18
C ILE A 52 22.34 13.02 -4.74
N SER A 53 21.72 13.69 -3.76
CA SER A 53 22.24 14.94 -3.22
C SER A 53 23.62 14.76 -2.58
N PRO A 54 24.56 15.72 -2.73
CA PRO A 54 25.84 15.72 -2.01
C PRO A 54 25.71 15.75 -0.47
N LEU A 55 24.53 16.13 0.04
CA LEU A 55 24.21 16.12 1.47
C LEU A 55 23.65 14.77 1.94
N ALA A 56 23.66 13.75 1.08
CA ALA A 56 23.20 12.41 1.43
C ALA A 56 24.07 11.83 2.55
N VAL A 57 23.45 11.59 3.70
CA VAL A 57 24.03 10.83 4.79
C VAL A 57 23.63 9.35 4.65
N PRO A 58 24.50 8.40 5.01
CA PRO A 58 24.12 6.99 5.06
C PRO A 58 22.94 6.79 6.00
N PHE A 59 22.03 5.90 5.63
CA PHE A 59 20.91 5.54 6.50
C PHE A 59 21.46 4.82 7.75
N PRO A 60 21.09 5.25 8.97
CA PRO A 60 21.64 4.64 10.18
C PRO A 60 21.21 3.19 10.33
N ALA A 61 22.07 2.37 10.93
CA ALA A 61 21.70 1.03 11.35
C ALA A 61 20.77 1.11 12.57
N ILE A 62 19.47 1.08 12.33
CA ILE A 62 18.43 1.15 13.35
C ILE A 62 18.18 -0.27 13.89
N PRO A 63 18.35 -0.53 15.21
CA PRO A 63 18.10 -1.84 15.77
C PRO A 63 16.60 -2.20 15.74
N PRO A 64 16.25 -3.49 15.70
CA PRO A 64 14.87 -3.93 15.86
C PRO A 64 14.24 -3.40 17.16
N ILE A 65 13.01 -2.90 17.07
CA ILE A 65 12.21 -2.57 18.26
C ILE A 65 11.38 -3.81 18.61
N GLY A 66 11.42 -4.23 19.88
CA GLY A 66 10.68 -5.40 20.36
C GLY A 66 9.20 -5.35 19.97
N GLY A 67 8.79 -6.30 19.13
CA GLY A 67 7.41 -6.49 18.68
C GLY A 67 6.95 -5.57 17.55
N VAL A 68 7.80 -4.66 17.05
CA VAL A 68 7.50 -3.88 15.84
C VAL A 68 7.97 -4.66 14.63
N GLU A 69 7.06 -4.84 13.67
CA GLU A 69 7.36 -5.47 12.38
C GLU A 69 7.02 -4.50 11.25
N ILE A 70 7.79 -4.55 10.18
CA ILE A 70 7.67 -3.63 9.06
C ILE A 70 7.75 -4.44 7.77
N ALA A 71 6.87 -4.11 6.83
CA ALA A 71 6.92 -4.61 5.47
C ALA A 71 6.75 -3.46 4.49
N THR A 72 7.35 -3.62 3.31
CA THR A 72 7.19 -2.71 2.18
C THR A 72 6.69 -3.47 0.97
N ALA A 73 5.97 -2.78 0.11
CA ALA A 73 5.50 -3.35 -1.15
C ALA A 73 5.35 -2.26 -2.21
N ARG A 74 5.24 -2.72 -3.46
CA ARG A 74 4.90 -1.89 -4.60
C ARG A 74 3.39 -1.94 -4.85
N ALA A 75 2.65 -0.95 -4.35
CA ALA A 75 1.24 -0.75 -4.66
C ALA A 75 1.03 -0.17 -6.07
N GLY A 76 2.03 0.52 -6.64
CA GLY A 76 1.96 1.04 -8.01
C GLY A 76 1.27 2.40 -8.09
N PHE A 77 1.51 3.26 -7.11
CA PHE A 77 1.22 4.69 -7.18
C PHE A 77 2.28 5.41 -8.01
N TYR A 78 3.52 4.92 -8.02
CA TYR A 78 4.55 5.34 -8.97
C TYR A 78 4.58 4.44 -10.20
N LYS A 79 4.91 5.05 -11.35
CA LYS A 79 5.15 4.30 -12.60
C LYS A 79 6.46 3.52 -12.57
N HIS A 80 7.36 3.83 -11.65
CA HIS A 80 8.71 3.26 -11.62
C HIS A 80 8.75 2.04 -10.70
N GLU A 81 9.77 1.21 -10.85
CA GLU A 81 9.97 0.03 -9.99
C GLU A 81 10.52 0.47 -8.65
N ARG A 82 9.61 0.86 -7.75
CA ARG A 82 9.94 1.23 -6.38
C ARG A 82 8.80 0.87 -5.45
N ASP A 83 9.16 0.62 -4.20
CA ASP A 83 8.18 0.52 -3.13
C ASP A 83 7.56 1.89 -2.87
N ASP A 84 6.27 1.86 -2.61
CA ASP A 84 5.42 3.03 -2.38
C ASP A 84 4.30 2.75 -1.37
N LEU A 85 4.36 1.59 -0.71
CA LEU A 85 3.55 1.20 0.43
C LEU A 85 4.47 0.68 1.53
N VAL A 86 4.26 1.18 2.74
CA VAL A 86 4.94 0.72 3.95
C VAL A 86 3.87 0.43 5.00
N VAL A 87 3.97 -0.72 5.66
CA VAL A 87 3.08 -1.09 6.75
C VAL A 87 3.91 -1.45 7.96
N PHE A 88 3.60 -0.79 9.07
CA PHE A 88 4.09 -1.12 10.39
C PHE A 88 3.03 -1.92 11.11
N ARG A 89 3.42 -3.03 11.73
CA ARG A 89 2.62 -3.78 12.70
C ARG A 89 3.22 -3.57 14.08
N PHE A 90 2.35 -3.29 15.04
CA PHE A 90 2.73 -3.00 16.41
C PHE A 90 2.35 -4.14 17.35
N PRO A 91 3.10 -4.33 18.46
CA PRO A 91 2.77 -5.34 19.43
C PRO A 91 1.49 -4.99 20.19
N GLU A 92 0.97 -5.96 20.93
CA GLU A 92 -0.13 -5.70 21.86
C GLU A 92 0.24 -4.66 22.93
N GLY A 93 -0.71 -3.80 23.28
CA GLY A 93 -0.51 -2.72 24.23
C GLY A 93 0.24 -1.50 23.68
N ALA A 94 0.53 -1.44 22.38
CA ALA A 94 1.17 -0.26 21.79
C ALA A 94 0.28 0.98 21.89
N SER A 95 0.87 2.10 22.31
CA SER A 95 0.25 3.42 22.33
C SER A 95 0.76 4.29 21.19
N CYS A 96 -0.10 5.16 20.66
CA CYS A 96 0.24 6.11 19.60
C CYS A 96 -0.14 7.53 20.02
N ALA A 97 0.74 8.47 19.70
CA ALA A 97 0.45 9.89 19.74
C ALA A 97 0.81 10.50 18.38
N GLY A 98 0.05 11.51 17.95
CA GLY A 98 0.23 12.15 16.65
C GLY A 98 0.16 13.67 16.79
N VAL A 99 1.11 14.36 16.16
CA VAL A 99 1.03 15.80 15.92
C VAL A 99 0.79 15.99 14.44
N PHE A 100 -0.20 16.81 14.12
CA PHE A 100 -0.64 17.01 12.75
C PHE A 100 -0.50 18.46 12.32
N THR A 101 -0.45 18.67 11.01
CA THR A 101 -0.50 20.00 10.42
C THR A 101 -1.66 20.84 10.98
N ARG A 102 -1.33 22.12 11.27
CA ARG A 102 -2.28 23.17 11.65
C ARG A 102 -2.92 23.85 10.45
N HIS A 103 -2.44 23.56 9.23
CA HIS A 103 -3.04 24.12 8.03
C HIS A 103 -4.48 23.65 7.89
N LYS A 104 -5.36 24.57 7.45
CA LYS A 104 -6.79 24.30 7.19
C LYS A 104 -7.01 23.29 6.05
N VAL A 105 -5.96 23.01 5.29
CA VAL A 105 -5.93 22.03 4.22
C VAL A 105 -5.55 20.68 4.82
N GLY A 106 -6.55 19.97 5.35
CA GLY A 106 -6.40 18.60 5.83
C GLY A 106 -6.35 17.60 4.67
N SER A 107 -5.71 16.46 4.92
CA SER A 107 -5.82 15.28 4.07
C SER A 107 -6.72 14.26 4.75
N ALA A 108 -7.42 13.44 3.96
CA ALA A 108 -8.27 12.38 4.50
C ALA A 108 -7.56 11.45 5.53
N PRO A 109 -6.28 11.06 5.37
CA PRO A 109 -5.57 10.29 6.40
C PRO A 109 -5.26 11.10 7.66
N VAL A 110 -4.99 12.41 7.55
CA VAL A 110 -4.78 13.26 8.74
C VAL A 110 -6.09 13.39 9.52
N ASP A 111 -7.21 13.64 8.85
CA ASP A 111 -8.52 13.74 9.48
C ASP A 111 -8.94 12.40 10.12
N TRP A 112 -8.61 11.27 9.46
CA TRP A 112 -8.77 9.94 10.01
C TRP A 112 -8.03 9.77 11.34
N CYS A 113 -6.73 10.03 11.34
CA CYS A 113 -5.89 9.86 12.53
C CYS A 113 -6.30 10.80 13.66
N LYS A 114 -6.57 12.09 13.39
CA LYS A 114 -7.09 13.03 14.39
C LYS A 114 -8.34 12.49 15.07
N ARG A 115 -9.35 12.09 14.29
CA ARG A 115 -10.61 11.56 14.82
C ARG A 115 -10.42 10.35 15.73
N HIS A 116 -9.48 9.46 15.42
CA HIS A 116 -9.25 8.25 16.21
C HIS A 116 -8.33 8.47 17.42
N LEU A 117 -7.41 9.44 17.36
CA LEU A 117 -6.58 9.83 18.50
C LEU A 117 -7.31 10.74 19.49
N ASP A 118 -8.25 11.58 19.03
CA ASP A 118 -9.05 12.48 19.87
C ASP A 118 -10.23 11.77 20.55
N ALA A 119 -10.51 10.51 20.19
CA ALA A 119 -11.57 9.71 20.81
C ALA A 119 -11.22 9.31 22.25
N ASP A 120 -12.22 8.92 23.05
CA ASP A 120 -11.97 8.34 24.37
C ASP A 120 -11.10 7.07 24.23
N LYS A 121 -10.01 7.03 25.00
CA LYS A 121 -8.92 6.03 24.87
C LYS A 121 -8.31 5.97 23.47
N GLY A 122 -8.34 7.09 22.75
CA GLY A 122 -7.72 7.25 21.44
C GLY A 122 -6.21 7.05 21.53
N GLY A 123 -5.66 6.32 20.56
CA GLY A 123 -4.24 5.98 20.54
C GLY A 123 -3.84 4.81 21.43
N GLU A 124 -4.73 4.26 22.27
CA GLU A 124 -4.47 3.01 22.99
C GLU A 124 -4.70 1.79 22.08
N GLY A 125 -3.77 0.83 22.11
CA GLY A 125 -3.92 -0.44 21.41
C GLY A 125 -3.82 -0.35 19.89
N VAL A 126 -3.09 0.64 19.36
CA VAL A 126 -2.84 0.76 17.92
C VAL A 126 -2.07 -0.46 17.42
N LYS A 127 -2.55 -1.07 16.34
CA LYS A 127 -2.02 -2.33 15.79
C LYS A 127 -1.27 -2.14 14.48
N ALA A 128 -1.58 -1.09 13.72
CA ALA A 128 -0.85 -0.83 12.48
C ALA A 128 -0.79 0.65 12.09
N LEU A 129 0.23 0.98 11.31
CA LEU A 129 0.34 2.22 10.56
C LEU A 129 0.58 1.88 9.08
N VAL A 130 -0.27 2.40 8.21
CA VAL A 130 -0.13 2.26 6.75
C VAL A 130 0.31 3.59 6.17
N VAL A 131 1.43 3.57 5.47
CA VAL A 131 1.99 4.75 4.80
C VAL A 131 2.06 4.49 3.31
N ASN A 132 1.47 5.36 2.50
CA ASN A 132 1.62 5.31 1.05
C ASN A 132 2.32 6.56 0.51
N ALA A 133 3.15 6.37 -0.52
CA ALA A 133 3.78 7.44 -1.29
C ALA A 133 3.16 7.54 -2.69
N GLY A 134 3.18 8.73 -3.29
CA GLY A 134 2.68 9.01 -4.64
C GLY A 134 1.28 9.62 -4.70
N CYS A 135 0.43 9.40 -3.69
CA CYS A 135 -0.90 10.00 -3.58
C CYS A 135 -1.11 10.54 -2.17
N ALA A 136 -1.30 11.85 -2.01
CA ALA A 136 -1.48 12.47 -0.69
C ALA A 136 -2.90 12.30 -0.12
N ASN A 137 -3.88 11.93 -0.97
CA ASN A 137 -5.29 11.87 -0.60
C ASN A 137 -5.80 13.14 0.13
N ALA A 138 -5.34 14.30 -0.35
CA ALA A 138 -5.69 15.61 0.17
C ALA A 138 -6.66 16.32 -0.80
N PHE A 139 -7.60 17.10 -0.26
CA PHE A 139 -8.69 17.75 -1.02
C PHE A 139 -9.58 16.78 -1.83
N THR A 140 -9.82 15.59 -1.30
CA THR A 140 -10.59 14.53 -1.97
C THR A 140 -12.00 14.35 -1.39
N GLY A 141 -12.35 15.15 -0.37
CA GLY A 141 -13.66 15.16 0.28
C GLY A 141 -14.10 13.78 0.76
N LYS A 142 -15.41 13.50 0.64
CA LYS A 142 -16.00 12.24 1.09
C LYS A 142 -15.38 11.01 0.42
N ALA A 143 -15.03 11.10 -0.87
CA ALA A 143 -14.44 9.98 -1.60
C ALA A 143 -13.08 9.56 -1.01
N GLY A 144 -12.25 10.53 -0.64
CA GLY A 144 -10.97 10.27 0.02
C GLY A 144 -11.11 9.71 1.44
N ALA A 145 -12.07 10.24 2.21
CA ALA A 145 -12.39 9.72 3.54
C ALA A 145 -12.91 8.27 3.48
N ASP A 146 -13.73 7.95 2.48
CA ASP A 146 -14.22 6.60 2.23
C ASP A 146 -13.09 5.65 1.82
N ALA A 147 -12.14 6.10 0.99
CA ALA A 147 -10.95 5.33 0.62
C ALA A 147 -10.08 5.03 1.85
N ALA A 148 -9.79 6.04 2.67
CA ALA A 148 -9.05 5.87 3.93
C ALA A 148 -9.74 4.83 4.85
N ARG A 149 -11.06 4.95 5.02
CA ARG A 149 -11.87 4.00 5.79
C ARG A 149 -11.77 2.58 5.24
N ARG A 150 -11.87 2.38 3.92
CA ARG A 150 -11.74 1.05 3.30
C ARG A 150 -10.35 0.46 3.50
N THR A 151 -9.30 1.25 3.28
CA THR A 151 -7.91 0.83 3.54
C THR A 151 -7.75 0.36 4.99
N ALA A 152 -8.17 1.17 5.97
CA ALA A 152 -8.10 0.79 7.38
C ALA A 152 -8.92 -0.48 7.68
N SER A 153 -10.08 -0.66 7.06
CA SER A 153 -10.91 -1.84 7.28
C SER A 153 -10.26 -3.13 6.76
N GLU A 154 -9.60 -3.08 5.60
CA GLU A 154 -8.97 -4.27 5.01
C GLU A 154 -7.70 -4.66 5.76
N VAL A 155 -6.93 -3.67 6.22
CA VAL A 155 -5.77 -3.90 7.10
C VAL A 155 -6.23 -4.50 8.43
N ALA A 156 -7.29 -3.94 9.01
CA ALA A 156 -7.83 -4.39 10.28
C ALA A 156 -8.32 -5.85 10.24
N LYS A 157 -8.98 -6.25 9.14
CA LYS A 157 -9.39 -7.65 8.93
C LYS A 157 -8.21 -8.62 8.90
N ARG A 158 -7.10 -8.22 8.28
CA ARG A 158 -5.90 -9.08 8.16
C ARG A 158 -5.14 -9.18 9.46
N PHE A 159 -5.02 -8.07 10.18
CA PHE A 159 -4.27 -8.04 11.44
C PHE A 159 -5.13 -8.34 12.67
N ASP A 160 -6.37 -8.82 12.46
CA ASP A 160 -7.35 -9.15 13.50
C ASP A 160 -7.47 -8.04 14.56
N CYS A 161 -7.70 -6.81 14.10
CA CYS A 161 -7.83 -5.64 14.96
C CYS A 161 -9.04 -4.78 14.60
N ARG A 162 -9.31 -3.76 15.41
CA ARG A 162 -10.40 -2.83 15.11
C ARG A 162 -9.90 -1.83 14.07
N GLN A 163 -10.82 -1.38 13.23
CA GLN A 163 -10.52 -0.36 12.22
C GLN A 163 -9.88 0.91 12.81
N ARG A 164 -10.31 1.32 14.01
CA ARG A 164 -9.78 2.49 14.72
C ARG A 164 -8.32 2.30 15.21
N ASP A 165 -7.85 1.06 15.26
CA ASP A 165 -6.49 0.70 15.71
C ASP A 165 -5.49 0.76 14.53
N VAL A 166 -5.94 1.17 13.34
CA VAL A 166 -5.12 1.34 12.13
C VAL A 166 -4.97 2.83 11.81
N MET A 167 -3.75 3.33 11.92
CA MET A 167 -3.39 4.69 11.55
C MET A 167 -2.97 4.75 10.08
N LEU A 168 -3.16 5.91 9.45
CA LEU A 168 -2.90 6.13 8.03
C LEU A 168 -2.04 7.37 7.82
N ALA A 169 -1.12 7.30 6.88
CA ALA A 169 -0.38 8.45 6.37
C ALA A 169 -0.23 8.35 4.84
N SER A 170 -0.33 9.50 4.16
CA SER A 170 -0.24 9.54 2.70
C SER A 170 0.54 10.77 2.26
N THR A 171 1.44 10.59 1.29
CA THR A 171 2.22 11.67 0.69
C THR A 171 2.23 11.57 -0.83
N GLY A 172 2.40 12.70 -1.53
CA GLY A 172 2.46 12.75 -2.99
C GLY A 172 1.55 13.81 -3.61
N VAL A 173 0.86 13.45 -4.70
CA VAL A 173 0.02 14.37 -5.48
C VAL A 173 -1.27 14.71 -4.70
N ILE A 174 -1.63 15.99 -4.70
CA ILE A 174 -2.82 16.55 -4.06
C ILE A 174 -4.00 16.55 -5.05
N GLY A 175 -5.24 16.39 -4.57
CA GLY A 175 -6.46 16.43 -5.38
C GLY A 175 -6.80 15.11 -6.09
N VAL A 176 -6.00 14.07 -5.89
CA VAL A 176 -6.23 12.73 -6.45
C VAL A 176 -6.76 11.81 -5.35
N VAL A 177 -7.90 11.16 -5.59
CA VAL A 177 -8.48 10.18 -4.67
C VAL A 177 -7.57 8.95 -4.59
N LEU A 178 -7.32 8.49 -3.37
CA LEU A 178 -6.56 7.27 -3.13
C LEU A 178 -7.30 6.06 -3.73
N ASP A 179 -6.61 5.32 -4.59
CA ASP A 179 -7.08 4.02 -5.06
C ASP A 179 -6.75 2.96 -4.00
N ASP A 180 -7.69 2.74 -3.07
CA ASP A 180 -7.54 1.80 -1.97
C ASP A 180 -7.30 0.36 -2.45
N LYS A 181 -7.79 -0.01 -3.65
CA LYS A 181 -7.62 -1.36 -4.20
C LYS A 181 -6.15 -1.73 -4.44
N LYS A 182 -5.33 -0.74 -4.79
CA LYS A 182 -3.88 -0.94 -4.98
C LYS A 182 -3.19 -1.34 -3.67
N ILE A 183 -3.63 -0.76 -2.55
CA ILE A 183 -3.11 -1.12 -1.23
C ILE A 183 -3.62 -2.49 -0.84
N THR A 184 -4.93 -2.74 -0.95
CA THR A 184 -5.55 -3.99 -0.50
C THR A 184 -5.01 -5.21 -1.25
N ALA A 185 -4.70 -5.06 -2.54
CA ALA A 185 -4.10 -6.11 -3.36
C ALA A 185 -2.70 -6.53 -2.88
N ARG A 186 -1.97 -5.66 -2.18
CA ARG A 186 -0.63 -5.92 -1.66
C ARG A 186 -0.61 -6.40 -0.22
N LEU A 187 -1.71 -6.33 0.50
CA LEU A 187 -1.74 -6.74 1.89
C LEU A 187 -1.32 -8.21 2.15
N PRO A 188 -1.63 -9.21 1.29
CA PRO A 188 -1.07 -10.56 1.48
C PRO A 188 0.47 -10.61 1.42
N GLU A 189 1.04 -9.87 0.47
CA GLU A 189 2.50 -9.76 0.27
C GLU A 189 3.15 -9.05 1.47
N VAL A 190 2.54 -7.95 1.91
CA VAL A 190 2.96 -7.19 3.10
C VAL A 190 2.94 -8.07 4.35
N GLU A 191 1.84 -8.79 4.58
CA GLU A 191 1.67 -9.66 5.75
C GLU A 191 2.73 -10.77 5.80
N ALA A 192 3.03 -11.39 4.65
CA ALA A 192 4.08 -12.40 4.54
C ALA A 192 5.51 -11.81 4.66
N GLY A 193 5.69 -10.52 4.37
CA GLY A 193 6.98 -9.84 4.35
C GLY A 193 7.33 -9.06 5.63
N LEU A 194 6.49 -9.16 6.68
CA LEU A 194 6.72 -8.48 7.96
C LEU A 194 8.02 -8.95 8.61
N LYS A 195 8.90 -8.00 8.95
CA LYS A 195 10.18 -8.27 9.62
C LYS A 195 10.56 -7.15 10.58
N ALA A 196 11.37 -7.47 11.59
CA ALA A 196 11.69 -6.53 12.67
C ALA A 196 12.74 -5.45 12.29
N ASP A 197 13.38 -5.57 11.13
CA ASP A 197 14.55 -4.78 10.72
C ASP A 197 14.40 -4.08 9.35
N ALA A 198 13.17 -3.85 8.86
CA ALA A 198 12.94 -3.23 7.55
C ALA A 198 13.06 -1.69 7.51
N TRP A 199 13.79 -1.07 8.43
CA TRP A 199 13.83 0.39 8.56
C TRP A 199 14.33 1.12 7.31
N ALA A 200 15.37 0.58 6.67
CA ALA A 200 15.93 1.16 5.45
C ALA A 200 14.94 1.08 4.28
N GLN A 201 14.26 -0.06 4.12
CA GLN A 201 13.22 -0.25 3.10
C GLN A 201 12.02 0.66 3.37
N ALA A 202 11.59 0.79 4.62
CA ALA A 202 10.54 1.73 5.01
C ALA A 202 10.92 3.17 4.65
N GLY A 203 12.16 3.57 4.94
CA GLY A 203 12.69 4.88 4.56
C GLY A 203 12.61 5.13 3.04
N LEU A 204 12.96 4.14 2.23
CA LEU A 204 12.85 4.21 0.76
C LEU A 204 11.39 4.27 0.28
N GLY A 205 10.50 3.50 0.90
CA GLY A 205 9.09 3.37 0.52
C GLY A 205 8.28 4.67 0.69
N ILE A 206 8.67 5.52 1.64
CA ILE A 206 7.95 6.78 1.93
C ILE A 206 8.47 8.02 1.18
N MET A 207 9.58 7.89 0.44
CA MET A 207 10.18 9.02 -0.28
C MET A 207 9.25 9.56 -1.38
N THR A 208 9.31 10.85 -1.68
CA THR A 208 8.66 11.40 -2.89
C THR A 208 9.68 12.08 -3.80
N THR A 209 9.99 13.34 -3.54
CA THR A 209 11.02 14.12 -4.24
C THR A 209 12.37 14.09 -3.51
N ASP A 210 12.49 13.34 -2.42
CA ASP A 210 13.74 13.14 -1.71
C ASP A 210 14.73 12.37 -2.58
N THR A 211 16.01 12.67 -2.42
CA THR A 211 17.10 12.02 -3.15
C THR A 211 17.75 10.88 -2.38
N PHE A 212 17.47 10.75 -1.07
CA PHE A 212 17.97 9.67 -0.20
C PHE A 212 17.02 9.48 1.00
N PRO A 213 16.92 8.26 1.57
CA PRO A 213 16.08 7.99 2.73
C PRO A 213 16.68 8.58 4.01
N LYS A 214 15.83 8.98 4.95
CA LYS A 214 16.22 9.59 6.22
C LYS A 214 15.68 8.79 7.39
N GLY A 215 16.52 8.52 8.37
CA GLY A 215 16.15 7.83 9.61
C GLY A 215 17.01 8.31 10.76
N SER A 216 16.48 8.16 11.98
CA SER A 216 17.22 8.39 13.21
C SER A 216 16.70 7.47 14.31
N TYR A 217 17.58 7.12 15.25
CA TYR A 217 17.20 6.40 16.46
C TYR A 217 17.98 6.95 17.66
N ALA A 218 17.40 6.80 18.84
CA ALA A 218 18.05 7.01 20.11
C ALA A 218 17.67 5.87 21.06
N GLU A 219 18.55 5.57 22.01
CA GLU A 219 18.30 4.62 23.09
C GLU A 219 18.32 5.37 24.41
N CYS A 220 17.42 5.01 25.32
CA CYS A 220 17.46 5.50 26.70
C CYS A 220 17.14 4.37 27.68
N GLU A 221 17.69 4.48 28.88
CA GLU A 221 17.42 3.60 30.00
C GLU A 221 16.26 4.17 30.84
N ILE A 222 15.34 3.31 31.28
CA ILE A 222 14.20 3.70 32.11
C ILE A 222 14.21 2.80 33.37
N GLU A 223 14.37 3.44 34.53
CA GLU A 223 14.21 2.87 35.87
C GLU A 223 14.89 1.51 36.13
N GLY A 224 16.18 1.37 35.81
CA GLY A 224 17.10 0.38 36.41
C GLY A 224 16.74 -1.11 36.22
N ARG A 225 15.71 -1.46 35.44
CA ARG A 225 15.47 -2.83 35.01
C ARG A 225 16.28 -3.11 33.76
N GLN A 226 17.32 -3.92 33.93
CA GLN A 226 17.92 -4.69 32.84
C GLN A 226 16.89 -5.74 32.35
N GLY A 227 15.90 -5.27 31.60
CA GLY A 227 14.94 -6.02 30.81
C GLY A 227 14.64 -5.21 29.55
N PRO A 228 13.98 -5.76 28.51
CA PRO A 228 13.91 -5.15 27.17
C PRO A 228 12.98 -3.92 27.06
N TYR A 229 12.90 -3.10 28.10
CA TYR A 229 12.25 -1.80 28.10
C TYR A 229 13.27 -0.71 27.73
N ARG A 230 13.79 -0.78 26.50
CA ARG A 230 14.44 0.37 25.86
C ARG A 230 13.35 1.18 25.17
N ARG A 231 13.13 2.43 25.60
CA ARG A 231 12.37 3.37 24.76
C ARG A 231 13.26 3.75 23.60
N HIS A 232 12.88 3.32 22.41
CA HIS A 232 13.47 3.81 21.18
C HIS A 232 12.61 4.97 20.67
N ARG A 233 13.17 6.17 20.62
CA ARG A 233 12.56 7.26 19.85
C ARG A 233 13.12 7.16 18.43
N GLN A 234 12.25 6.90 17.47
CA GLN A 234 12.61 6.85 16.06
C GLN A 234 11.72 7.79 15.27
N GLY A 235 12.32 8.48 14.30
CA GLY A 235 11.62 9.35 13.37
C GLY A 235 12.06 9.03 11.95
N LEU A 236 11.09 8.77 11.09
CA LEU A 236 11.27 8.81 9.65
C LEU A 236 10.78 10.17 9.17
N GLY A 237 11.62 10.92 8.46
CA GLY A 237 11.35 12.30 8.07
C GLY A 237 11.34 12.49 6.55
N HIS A 238 10.44 13.34 6.07
CA HIS A 238 10.35 13.80 4.69
C HIS A 238 10.79 15.28 4.63
N ASP A 239 11.67 15.67 3.69
CA ASP A 239 11.89 17.11 3.46
C ASP A 239 10.86 17.64 2.46
N ARG A 240 9.82 18.27 3.00
CA ARG A 240 9.23 19.43 2.32
C ARG A 240 9.49 20.64 3.19
N ALA A 241 10.08 21.66 2.56
CA ALA A 241 10.32 22.97 3.12
C ALA A 241 9.25 23.38 4.15
N GLY A 242 9.62 23.27 5.44
CA GLY A 242 8.97 23.96 6.55
C GLY A 242 7.87 23.26 7.35
N HIS A 243 7.38 22.07 7.02
CA HIS A 243 6.34 21.38 7.84
C HIS A 243 6.56 19.87 7.87
N GLY A 244 7.32 19.39 8.85
CA GLY A 244 7.54 17.96 9.09
C GLY A 244 6.41 17.37 9.92
N ASP A 245 5.70 16.37 9.37
CA ASP A 245 4.89 15.45 10.18
C ASP A 245 5.86 14.44 10.83
N HIS A 246 5.96 14.45 12.15
CA HIS A 246 6.74 13.50 12.92
C HIS A 246 5.82 12.40 13.46
N VAL A 247 5.99 11.16 13.00
CA VAL A 247 5.39 9.99 13.67
C VAL A 247 6.30 9.62 14.83
N GLY A 248 5.90 10.00 16.05
CA GLY A 248 6.57 9.59 17.28
C GLY A 248 5.87 8.37 17.88
N LEU A 249 6.55 7.23 17.91
CA LEU A 249 6.05 6.03 18.59
C LEU A 249 6.52 6.06 20.05
N HIS A 250 5.57 5.99 20.98
CA HIS A 250 5.83 5.93 22.41
C HIS A 250 5.17 4.68 22.98
N ARG A 251 5.95 3.82 23.63
CA ARG A 251 5.45 2.72 24.46
C ARG A 251 5.44 3.21 25.91
N HIS A 252 4.29 3.10 26.60
CA HIS A 252 4.24 3.21 28.06
C HIS A 252 4.60 1.87 28.71
#